data_AF-A0A1T5BSR9-F1
#
_entry.id   AF-A0A1T5BSR9-F1
#
_cell.length_a   1.000
_cell.length_b   1.000
_cell.length_c   1.000
_cell.angle_alpha   90.00
_cell.angle_beta   90.00
_cell.angle_gamma   90.00
#
_symmetry.space_group_name_H-M   'P 1'
#
loop_
_entity.id
_entity.type
_entity.pdbx_description
1 polymer ?
#
loop_
_entity_poly.entity_id
_entity_poly.type
_entity_poly.pdbx_seq_one_letter_code
_entity_poly.pdbx_strand_id
1 'polypeptide(L)'
;MTPDSQDIGADELASAHRRTGYSKIAVHFVIRRDGTVEPGRPLDEPGALSRNANSRSYQVCLIGGLNDHLEPYGSFTTEQREALAALADVYRLPKHYGPESPLKTLH
;
A
#
# COMPACT_ATOMS: atom_id res chain seq x y z
N MET A 1 0.46 5.25 -6.26
CA MET A 1 0.97 6.54 -5.74
C MET A 1 0.04 7.62 -6.22
N THR A 2 -0.23 8.62 -5.39
CA THR A 2 -1.09 9.77 -5.72
C THR A 2 -0.33 11.07 -5.39
N PRO A 3 -0.71 12.23 -5.97
CA PRO A 3 -0.25 13.52 -5.46
C PRO A 3 -0.58 13.67 -3.98
N ASP A 4 0.27 14.38 -3.22
CA ASP A 4 0.03 14.64 -1.79
C ASP A 4 -1.22 15.48 -1.51
N SER A 5 -1.66 16.26 -2.50
CA SER A 5 -2.91 17.03 -2.46
C SER A 5 -4.17 16.16 -2.56
N GLN A 6 -4.04 14.88 -2.90
CA GLN A 6 -5.15 13.94 -2.96
C GLN A 6 -5.22 13.14 -1.66
N ASP A 7 -6.28 13.38 -0.89
CA ASP A 7 -6.66 12.53 0.24
C ASP A 7 -7.81 11.60 -0.17
N ILE A 8 -7.45 10.47 -0.77
CA ILE A 8 -8.40 9.43 -1.21
C ILE A 8 -8.34 8.22 -0.28
N GLY A 9 -9.45 7.49 -0.18
CA GLY A 9 -9.55 6.26 0.60
C GLY A 9 -9.54 5.00 -0.25
N ALA A 10 -9.87 3.88 0.40
CA ALA A 10 -9.98 2.57 -0.20
C ALA A 10 -11.08 2.52 -1.27
N ASP A 11 -12.19 3.24 -1.12
CA ASP A 11 -13.30 3.24 -2.08
C ASP A 11 -12.95 3.96 -3.39
N GLU A 12 -12.33 5.12 -3.31
CA GLU A 12 -11.83 5.83 -4.50
C GLU A 12 -10.72 5.02 -5.18
N LEU A 13 -9.82 4.43 -4.40
CA LEU A 13 -8.75 3.59 -4.92
C LEU A 13 -9.28 2.29 -5.55
N ALA A 14 -10.31 1.68 -4.98
CA ALA A 14 -11.00 0.53 -5.55
C ALA A 14 -11.62 0.90 -6.90
N SER A 15 -12.25 2.07 -6.98
CA SER A 15 -12.82 2.60 -8.23
C SER A 15 -11.74 2.85 -9.28
N ALA A 16 -10.59 3.41 -8.88
CA ALA A 16 -9.44 3.60 -9.77
C ALA A 16 -8.87 2.27 -10.29
N HIS A 17 -8.68 1.27 -9.42
CA HIS A 17 -8.24 -0.07 -9.80
C HIS A 17 -9.19 -0.75 -10.79
N ARG A 18 -10.52 -0.64 -10.57
CA ARG A 18 -11.50 -1.20 -11.50
C ARG A 18 -11.42 -0.58 -12.89
N ARG A 19 -11.20 0.75 -12.97
CA ARG A 19 -11.02 1.45 -14.25
C ARG A 19 -9.75 1.03 -14.99
N THR A 20 -8.74 0.50 -14.29
CA THR A 20 -7.46 0.08 -14.88
C THR A 20 -7.36 -1.44 -15.08
N GLY A 21 -8.48 -2.18 -14.96
CA GLY A 21 -8.56 -3.60 -15.32
C GLY A 21 -8.44 -4.58 -14.15
N TYR A 22 -8.35 -4.10 -12.91
CA TYR A 22 -8.45 -4.98 -11.75
C TYR A 22 -9.91 -5.31 -11.43
N SER A 23 -10.19 -6.52 -10.92
CA SER A 23 -11.56 -6.90 -10.53
C SER A 23 -12.06 -6.19 -9.26
N LYS A 24 -11.13 -5.79 -8.38
CA LYS A 24 -11.37 -5.08 -7.12
C LYS A 24 -10.08 -4.35 -6.69
N ILE A 25 -10.07 -3.74 -5.51
CA ILE A 25 -8.87 -3.12 -4.95
C ILE A 25 -7.69 -4.12 -4.92
N ALA A 26 -6.50 -3.64 -5.31
CA ALA A 26 -5.32 -4.48 -5.48
C ALA A 26 -4.57 -4.79 -4.17
N VAL A 27 -4.81 -3.99 -3.12
CA VAL A 27 -4.09 -4.02 -1.84
C VAL A 27 -5.01 -4.40 -0.68
N HIS A 28 -4.43 -4.89 0.41
CA HIS A 28 -5.16 -5.30 1.61
C HIS A 28 -5.44 -4.13 2.56
N PHE A 29 -4.53 -3.14 2.57
CA PHE A 29 -4.66 -1.96 3.41
C PHE A 29 -4.33 -0.69 2.64
N VAL A 30 -5.04 0.38 2.96
CA VAL A 30 -4.76 1.74 2.52
C VAL A 30 -4.49 2.58 3.76
N ILE A 31 -3.42 3.36 3.75
CA ILE A 31 -3.08 4.30 4.83
C ILE A 31 -3.18 5.72 4.28
N ARG A 32 -4.20 6.46 4.72
CA ARG A 32 -4.43 7.87 4.39
C ARG A 32 -3.30 8.77 4.93
N ARG A 33 -3.27 10.03 4.52
CA ARG A 33 -2.24 10.99 4.94
C ARG A 33 -2.22 11.25 6.45
N ASP A 34 -3.38 11.18 7.10
CA ASP A 34 -3.56 11.33 8.54
C ASP A 34 -3.26 10.05 9.35
N GLY A 35 -2.83 8.96 8.69
CA GLY A 35 -2.56 7.67 9.32
C GLY A 35 -3.78 6.75 9.45
N THR A 36 -4.98 7.17 9.03
CA THR A 36 -6.16 6.30 9.02
C THR A 36 -5.90 5.06 8.16
N VAL A 37 -6.12 3.89 8.74
CA VAL A 37 -5.99 2.58 8.06
C VAL A 37 -7.36 2.11 7.60
N GLU A 38 -7.51 1.94 6.29
CA GLU A 38 -8.73 1.43 5.68
C GLU A 38 -8.48 0.00 5.12
N PRO A 39 -9.39 -0.95 5.38
CA PRO A 39 -9.31 -2.28 4.80
C PRO A 39 -9.64 -2.24 3.30
N GLY A 40 -8.94 -3.06 2.53
CA GLY A 40 -9.17 -3.24 1.10
C GLY A 40 -9.54 -4.69 0.78
N ARG A 41 -8.62 -5.40 0.12
CA ARG A 41 -8.79 -6.79 -0.26
C ARG A 41 -8.76 -7.70 0.99
N PRO A 42 -9.62 -8.73 1.07
CA PRO A 42 -9.56 -9.74 2.14
C PRO A 42 -8.18 -10.39 2.25
N LEU A 43 -7.74 -10.69 3.48
CA LEU A 43 -6.41 -11.24 3.76
C LEU A 43 -6.22 -12.70 3.32
N ASP A 44 -7.32 -13.40 3.03
CA ASP A 44 -7.36 -14.76 2.50
C ASP A 44 -7.30 -14.79 0.96
N GLU A 45 -7.30 -13.62 0.30
CA GLU A 45 -7.11 -13.50 -1.13
C GLU A 45 -5.70 -12.96 -1.46
N PRO A 46 -5.04 -13.45 -2.53
CA PRO A 46 -3.79 -12.86 -2.98
C PRO A 46 -3.95 -11.39 -3.38
N GLY A 47 -2.94 -10.57 -3.07
CA GLY A 47 -2.79 -9.21 -3.60
C GLY A 47 -2.61 -9.21 -5.13
N ALA A 48 -2.53 -8.03 -5.75
CA ALA A 48 -2.43 -7.93 -7.21
C ALA A 48 -1.26 -7.07 -7.73
N LEU A 49 -0.49 -6.41 -6.86
CA LEU A 49 0.56 -5.48 -7.29
C LEU A 49 1.96 -6.09 -7.50
N SER A 50 2.20 -7.34 -7.07
CA SER A 50 3.53 -7.95 -7.17
C SER A 50 3.43 -9.43 -7.51
N ARG A 51 3.67 -9.77 -8.78
CA ARG A 51 3.50 -11.12 -9.35
C ARG A 51 4.14 -12.24 -8.51
N ASN A 52 5.29 -11.98 -7.88
CA ASN A 52 6.03 -12.98 -7.08
C ASN A 52 5.68 -12.95 -5.58
N ALA A 53 4.91 -11.96 -5.14
CA ALA A 53 4.57 -11.72 -3.73
C ALA A 53 3.08 -11.89 -3.43
N ASN A 54 2.22 -11.84 -4.45
CA ASN A 54 0.77 -11.71 -4.30
C ASN A 54 0.17 -12.71 -3.31
N SER A 55 0.60 -13.97 -3.32
CA SER A 55 0.09 -15.03 -2.43
C SER A 55 0.84 -15.18 -1.10
N ARG A 56 1.87 -14.37 -0.86
CA ARG A 56 2.81 -14.50 0.28
C ARG A 56 2.98 -13.22 1.08
N SER A 57 2.26 -12.15 0.74
CA SER A 57 2.40 -10.86 1.44
C SER A 57 1.10 -10.07 1.53
N TYR A 58 0.99 -9.30 2.61
CA TYR A 58 0.00 -8.24 2.71
C TYR A 58 0.54 -6.97 2.07
N GLN A 59 -0.08 -6.59 0.95
CA GLN A 59 0.20 -5.34 0.23
C GLN A 59 -0.51 -4.16 0.91
N VAL A 60 0.25 -3.10 1.18
CA VAL A 60 -0.21 -1.87 1.82
C VAL A 60 0.06 -0.69 0.88
N CYS A 61 -0.92 0.20 0.70
CA CYS A 61 -0.76 1.44 -0.06
C CYS A 61 -0.76 2.65 0.88
N LEU A 62 0.32 3.45 0.86
CA LEU A 62 0.34 4.76 1.51
C LEU A 62 -0.11 5.80 0.48
N ILE A 63 -1.11 6.61 0.82
CA ILE A 63 -1.62 7.69 -0.01
C ILE A 63 -0.59 8.84 -0.07
N GLY A 64 -0.45 9.44 -1.25
CA GLY A 64 0.57 10.44 -1.55
C GLY A 64 1.84 9.85 -2.15
N GLY A 65 2.94 10.57 -1.97
CA GLY A 65 4.29 10.20 -2.40
C GLY A 65 4.72 10.80 -3.73
N LEU A 66 3.85 11.57 -4.40
CA LEU A 66 4.18 12.34 -5.60
C LEU A 66 4.11 13.84 -5.31
N ASN A 67 5.11 14.59 -5.79
CA ASN A 67 5.07 16.06 -5.80
C ASN A 67 4.11 16.60 -6.88
N ASP A 68 4.00 17.93 -6.99
CA ASP A 68 3.16 18.59 -8.00
C ASP A 68 3.59 18.33 -9.45
N HIS A 69 4.81 17.83 -9.65
CA HIS A 69 5.34 17.40 -10.95
C HIS A 69 5.14 15.90 -11.22
N LEU A 70 4.39 15.20 -10.35
CA LEU A 70 4.13 13.76 -10.40
C LEU A 70 5.39 12.90 -10.20
N GLU A 71 6.38 13.41 -9.49
CA GLU A 71 7.65 12.72 -9.23
C GLU A 71 7.67 12.11 -7.80
N PRO A 72 8.20 10.89 -7.64
CA PRO A 72 8.43 10.28 -6.34
C PRO A 72 9.39 11.11 -5.48
N TYR A 73 8.97 11.56 -4.30
CA TYR A 73 9.81 12.38 -3.42
C TYR A 73 9.83 11.92 -1.94
N GLY A 74 9.10 10.86 -1.59
CA GLY A 74 9.21 10.23 -0.26
C GLY A 74 8.54 11.03 0.87
N SER A 75 7.44 11.71 0.56
CA SER A 75 6.68 12.62 1.43
C SER A 75 5.74 11.95 2.45
N PHE A 76 5.92 10.66 2.77
CA PHE A 76 5.04 9.95 3.70
C PHE A 76 5.12 10.54 5.12
N THR A 77 3.95 10.83 5.72
CA THR A 77 3.83 11.48 7.03
C THR A 77 4.31 10.58 8.17
N THR A 78 4.49 11.18 9.35
CA THR A 78 4.79 10.44 10.59
C THR A 78 3.66 9.48 10.92
N GLU A 79 2.41 9.95 10.83
CA GLU A 79 1.20 9.18 11.12
C GLU A 79 1.09 7.95 10.21
N GLN A 80 1.44 8.09 8.92
CA GLN A 80 1.50 6.96 7.99
C GLN A 80 2.55 5.92 8.38
N ARG A 81 3.73 6.36 8.84
CA ARG A 81 4.82 5.48 9.27
C ARG A 81 4.45 4.74 10.56
N GLU A 82 3.82 5.44 11.49
CA GLU A 82 3.32 4.86 12.74
C GLU A 82 2.22 3.83 12.48
N ALA A 83 1.24 4.15 11.63
CA ALA A 83 0.19 3.22 11.23
C ALA A 83 0.75 1.97 10.54
N LEU A 84 1.73 2.13 9.65
CA LEU A 84 2.40 1.01 9.00
C LEU A 84 3.16 0.13 10.01
N ALA A 85 3.86 0.75 10.97
CA ALA A 85 4.56 0.03 12.03
C ALA A 85 3.59 -0.76 12.91
N ALA A 86 2.48 -0.15 13.31
CA ALA A 86 1.43 -0.80 14.09
C ALA A 86 0.80 -1.97 13.34
N LEU A 87 0.51 -1.83 12.04
CA LEU A 87 0.01 -2.92 11.21
C LEU A 87 1.00 -4.10 11.18
N ALA A 88 2.27 -3.84 10.96
CA ALA A 88 3.29 -4.89 10.96
C ALA A 88 3.37 -5.62 12.31
N ASP A 89 3.21 -4.90 13.42
CA ASP A 89 3.20 -5.49 14.76
C ASP A 89 1.95 -6.34 15.01
N VAL A 90 0.76 -5.88 14.59
CA VAL A 90 -0.50 -6.64 14.70
C VAL A 90 -0.40 -8.00 13.98
N TYR A 91 0.16 -8.01 12.78
CA TYR A 91 0.30 -9.23 11.98
C TYR A 91 1.59 -10.01 12.24
N ARG A 92 2.41 -9.54 13.20
CA ARG A 92 3.71 -10.14 13.56
C ARG A 92 4.61 -10.36 12.34
N LEU A 93 4.59 -9.43 11.40
CA LEU A 93 5.36 -9.53 10.16
C LEU A 93 6.77 -8.99 10.38
N PRO A 94 7.83 -9.65 9.85
CA PRO A 94 9.16 -9.09 9.86
C PRO A 94 9.18 -7.80 9.02
N LYS A 95 9.64 -6.70 9.65
CA LYS A 95 9.77 -5.39 9.03
C LYS A 95 11.02 -5.37 8.16
N HIS A 96 10.87 -5.31 6.84
CA HIS A 96 11.99 -5.14 5.90
C HIS A 96 11.90 -3.76 5.23
N TYR A 97 12.93 -2.93 5.42
CA TYR A 97 13.06 -1.63 4.75
C TYR A 97 14.28 -1.66 3.83
N GLY A 98 14.08 -1.49 2.52
CA GLY A 98 15.15 -1.45 1.52
C GLY A 98 14.62 -1.24 0.10
N PRO A 99 15.45 -0.73 -0.84
CA PRO A 99 15.07 -0.54 -2.24
C PRO A 99 14.81 -1.86 -2.99
N GLU A 100 15.30 -2.98 -2.44
CA GLU A 100 15.11 -4.33 -2.92
C GLU A 100 14.12 -5.05 -2.00
N SER A 101 13.00 -5.51 -2.56
CA SER A 101 12.07 -6.39 -1.84
C SER A 101 12.79 -7.70 -1.47
N PRO A 102 12.72 -8.17 -0.21
CA PRO A 102 13.32 -9.45 0.21
C PRO A 102 12.74 -10.66 -0.55
N LEU A 103 11.68 -10.47 -1.34
CA LEU A 103 11.08 -11.50 -2.18
C LEU A 103 11.84 -11.76 -3.49
N LYS A 104 12.91 -11.01 -3.78
CA LYS A 104 13.77 -11.24 -4.95
C LYS A 104 14.81 -12.35 -4.75
N THR A 105 15.04 -12.82 -3.52
CA THR A 105 16.21 -13.68 -3.20
C THR A 105 15.86 -15.13 -2.84
N LEU A 106 14.61 -15.57 -3.01
CA LEU A 106 14.24 -16.97 -2.80
C LEU A 106 14.18 -17.69 -4.16
N HIS A 107 15.32 -18.28 -4.54
CA HIS A 107 15.43 -19.34 -5.55
C HIS A 107 15.21 -20.70 -4.89
#